data_AF-A0A938K325-F1
#
_entry.id   AF-A0A938K325-F1
#
_cell.length_a   1.000
_cell.length_b   1.000
_cell.length_c   1.000
_cell.angle_alpha   90.00
_cell.angle_beta   90.00
_cell.angle_gamma   90.00
#
_symmetry.space_group_name_H-M   'P 1'
#
loop_
_entity.id
_entity.type
_entity.pdbx_description
1 polymer ?
#
loop_
_entity_poly.entity_id
_entity_poly.type
_entity_poly.pdbx_seq_one_letter_code
_entity_poly.pdbx_strand_id
1 'polypeptide(L)'
;MISWRSFAFNVRLALETIRGYKLRAFLTVLGVIIGTSAVIGVGSILAGLNSSVTGIFQSFGTNTMLVFKHRIGFAFFNTTPEEWKRKPLTYENARAIAERCPSVEQVSPFLFPDMDWRAIHRARY
;
A
#
# COMPACT_ATOMS: atom_id res chain seq x y z
N MET A 1 -31.10 -38.09 -21.24
CA MET A 1 -30.00 -37.94 -22.22
C MET A 1 -29.85 -36.45 -22.51
N ILE A 2 -28.76 -35.82 -22.07
CA ILE A 2 -28.51 -34.39 -22.35
C ILE A 2 -28.24 -34.25 -23.86
N SER A 3 -29.17 -33.64 -24.59
CA SER A 3 -29.06 -33.50 -26.05
C SER A 3 -28.08 -32.38 -26.41
N TRP A 4 -26.81 -32.75 -26.59
CA TRP A 4 -25.73 -31.86 -27.04
C TRP A 4 -26.09 -31.05 -28.31
N ARG A 5 -26.94 -31.63 -29.17
CA ARG A 5 -27.45 -30.98 -30.39
C ARG A 5 -28.36 -29.79 -30.11
N SER A 6 -29.15 -29.83 -29.03
CA SER A 6 -30.06 -28.74 -28.65
C SER A 6 -29.28 -27.53 -28.12
N PHE A 7 -28.20 -27.76 -27.39
CA PHE A 7 -27.29 -26.70 -26.95
C PHE A 7 -26.66 -25.97 -28.15
N ALA A 8 -26.12 -26.71 -29.12
CA ALA A 8 -25.53 -26.13 -30.34
C ALA A 8 -26.54 -25.30 -31.16
N PHE A 9 -27.79 -25.78 -31.26
CA PHE A 9 -28.86 -25.04 -31.94
C PHE A 9 -29.19 -23.72 -31.23
N ASN A 10 -29.35 -23.74 -29.91
CA ASN A 10 -29.63 -22.54 -29.11
C ASN A 10 -28.50 -21.51 -29.18
N VAL A 11 -27.23 -21.95 -29.15
CA VAL A 11 -26.06 -21.07 -29.31
C VAL A 11 -26.07 -20.40 -30.69
N ARG A 12 -26.39 -21.15 -31.75
CA ARG A 12 -26.49 -20.60 -33.11
C ARG A 12 -27.58 -19.53 -33.22
N LEU A 13 -28.75 -19.79 -32.62
CA LEU A 13 -29.88 -18.85 -32.59
C LEU A 13 -29.57 -17.57 -31.80
N ALA A 14 -28.87 -17.71 -30.67
CA ALA A 14 -28.40 -16.58 -29.88
C ALA A 14 -27.39 -15.70 -30.66
N LEU A 15 -26.47 -16.32 -31.40
CA LEU A 15 -25.50 -15.60 -32.25
C LEU A 15 -26.16 -14.83 -33.39
N GLU A 16 -27.20 -15.40 -34.03
CA GLU A 16 -28.00 -14.70 -35.03
C GLU A 16 -28.73 -13.49 -34.42
N THR A 17 -29.30 -13.64 -33.23
CA THR A 17 -30.00 -12.55 -32.52
C THR A 17 -29.05 -11.41 -32.16
N ILE A 18 -27.84 -11.72 -31.68
CA ILE A 18 -26.79 -10.73 -31.39
C ILE A 18 -26.39 -9.95 -32.65
N ARG A 19 -26.27 -10.65 -33.80
CA ARG A 19 -25.98 -10.02 -35.09
C ARG A 19 -27.13 -9.13 -35.59
N GLY A 20 -28.37 -9.42 -35.21
CA GLY A 20 -29.54 -8.59 -35.49
C GLY A 20 -29.55 -7.26 -34.72
N TYR A 21 -29.06 -7.24 -33.47
CA TYR A 21 -29.07 -6.06 -32.59
C TYR A 21 -27.66 -5.61 -32.17
N LYS A 22 -26.83 -5.27 -33.16
CA LYS A 22 -25.40 -4.98 -32.99
C LYS A 22 -25.10 -3.89 -31.95
N LEU A 23 -25.84 -2.77 -31.96
CA LEU A 23 -25.61 -1.64 -31.05
C LEU A 23 -25.84 -2.01 -29.58
N ARG A 24 -26.97 -2.66 -29.30
CA ARG A 24 -27.33 -3.06 -27.93
C ARG A 24 -26.35 -4.09 -27.40
N ALA A 25 -26.05 -5.13 -28.18
CA ALA A 25 -25.11 -6.17 -27.79
C ALA A 25 -23.69 -5.60 -27.56
N PHE A 26 -23.25 -4.69 -28.43
CA PHE A 26 -21.95 -4.03 -28.31
C PHE A 26 -21.85 -3.22 -27.01
N LEU A 27 -22.83 -2.36 -26.72
CA LEU A 27 -22.83 -1.53 -25.51
C LEU A 27 -22.81 -2.37 -24.22
N THR A 28 -23.55 -3.48 -24.18
CA THR A 28 -23.52 -4.39 -23.02
C THR A 28 -22.17 -5.07 -22.83
N VAL A 29 -21.54 -5.53 -23.91
CA VAL A 29 -20.22 -6.18 -23.83
C VAL A 29 -19.15 -5.17 -23.44
N LEU A 30 -19.20 -3.97 -24.01
CA LEU A 30 -18.28 -2.87 -23.67
C LEU A 30 -18.35 -2.52 -22.18
N GLY A 31 -19.56 -2.40 -21.63
CA GLY A 31 -19.76 -2.13 -20.21
C GLY A 31 -19.13 -3.18 -19.30
N VAL A 32 -19.31 -4.46 -19.62
CA VAL A 32 -18.73 -5.58 -18.84
C VAL A 32 -17.20 -5.57 -18.93
N ILE A 33 -16.63 -5.30 -20.11
CA ILE A 33 -15.16 -5.23 -20.29
C ILE A 33 -14.57 -4.08 -19.46
N ILE A 34 -15.16 -2.89 -19.53
CA ILE A 34 -14.67 -1.73 -18.77
C ILE A 34 -14.83 -1.98 -17.26
N GLY A 35 -15.97 -2.52 -16.81
CA GLY A 35 -16.22 -2.82 -15.40
C GLY A 35 -15.25 -3.86 -14.82
N THR A 36 -15.09 -5.00 -15.51
CA THR A 36 -14.20 -6.07 -15.05
C THR A 36 -12.73 -5.67 -15.09
N SER A 37 -12.29 -4.96 -16.13
CA SER A 37 -10.91 -4.49 -16.23
C SER A 37 -10.56 -3.48 -15.13
N ALA A 38 -11.46 -2.56 -14.77
CA ALA A 38 -11.25 -1.64 -13.66
C ALA A 38 -11.11 -2.37 -12.32
N VAL A 39 -11.98 -3.35 -12.02
CA VAL A 39 -11.92 -4.12 -10.77
C VAL A 39 -10.63 -4.94 -10.68
N ILE A 40 -10.24 -5.61 -11.77
CA ILE A 40 -8.99 -6.39 -11.80
C ILE A 40 -7.78 -5.46 -11.67
N GLY A 41 -7.79 -4.31 -12.35
CA GLY A 41 -6.72 -3.31 -12.28
C GLY A 41 -6.51 -2.77 -10.87
N VAL A 42 -7.58 -2.31 -10.22
CA VAL A 42 -7.52 -1.81 -8.84
C VAL A 42 -7.11 -2.93 -7.88
N GLY A 43 -7.65 -4.14 -8.03
CA GLY A 43 -7.27 -5.29 -7.23
C GLY A 43 -5.78 -5.64 -7.32
N SER A 44 -5.22 -5.62 -8.54
CA SER A 44 -3.79 -5.86 -8.80
C SER A 44 -2.91 -4.79 -8.15
N ILE A 45 -3.29 -3.51 -8.29
CA ILE A 45 -2.56 -2.40 -7.68
C ILE A 45 -2.55 -2.51 -6.15
N LEU A 46 -3.71 -2.78 -5.55
CA LEU A 46 -3.83 -2.93 -4.11
C LEU A 46 -3.02 -4.13 -3.59
N ALA A 47 -3.10 -5.27 -4.26
CA ALA A 47 -2.32 -6.46 -3.91
C ALA A 47 -0.83 -6.22 -4.05
N GLY A 48 -0.39 -5.56 -5.14
CA GLY A 48 1.00 -5.20 -5.38
C GLY A 48 1.55 -4.21 -4.35
N LEU A 49 0.75 -3.20 -3.99
CA LEU A 49 1.11 -2.25 -2.93
C LEU A 49 1.23 -2.94 -1.58
N ASN A 50 0.25 -3.76 -1.20
CA ASN A 50 0.29 -4.51 0.06
C ASN A 50 1.51 -5.44 0.11
N SER A 51 1.83 -6.14 -0.99
CA SER A 51 3.01 -6.99 -1.09
C SER A 51 4.31 -6.18 -0.99
N SER A 52 4.36 -5.00 -1.61
CA SER A 52 5.56 -4.14 -1.58
C SER A 52 5.80 -3.56 -0.19
N VAL A 53 4.74 -3.07 0.45
CA VAL A 53 4.77 -2.55 1.81
C VAL A 53 5.16 -3.66 2.80
N THR A 54 4.55 -4.84 2.68
CA THR A 54 4.90 -6.01 3.50
C THR A 54 6.34 -6.45 3.27
N GLY A 55 6.81 -6.45 2.02
CA GLY A 55 8.19 -6.78 1.68
C GLY A 55 9.20 -5.80 2.29
N ILE A 56 8.88 -4.50 2.29
CA ILE A 56 9.68 -3.47 2.98
C ILE A 56 9.72 -3.76 4.49
N PHE A 57 8.57 -3.98 5.13
CA PHE A 57 8.52 -4.31 6.56
C PHE A 57 9.24 -5.62 6.89
N GLN A 58 9.15 -6.64 6.04
CA GLN A 58 9.88 -7.89 6.20
C GLN A 58 11.39 -7.73 5.99
N SER A 59 11.82 -6.85 5.09
CA SER A 59 13.24 -6.55 4.87
C SER A 59 13.88 -5.83 6.06
N PHE A 60 13.10 -5.08 6.83
CA PHE A 60 13.56 -4.56 8.12
C PHE A 60 13.71 -5.67 9.17
N GLY A 61 13.15 -6.86 8.95
CA GLY A 61 13.11 -7.96 9.89
C GLY A 61 11.88 -7.90 10.78
N THR A 62 11.24 -9.04 11.02
CA THR A 62 10.05 -9.19 11.88
C THR A 62 10.27 -8.76 13.35
N ASN A 63 11.53 -8.50 13.74
CA ASN A 63 11.91 -8.03 15.07
C ASN A 63 12.42 -6.58 15.10
N THR A 64 12.07 -5.76 14.10
CA THR A 64 12.52 -4.36 14.02
C THR A 64 11.40 -3.40 14.34
N MET A 65 11.58 -2.64 15.42
CA MET A 65 10.67 -1.58 15.84
C MET A 65 11.24 -0.21 15.44
N LEU A 66 10.55 0.49 14.54
CA LEU A 66 10.92 1.84 14.14
C LEU A 66 10.24 2.87 15.05
N VAL A 67 11.03 3.66 15.77
CA VAL A 67 10.55 4.70 16.70
C VAL A 67 10.74 6.08 16.08
N PHE A 68 9.64 6.78 15.84
CA PHE A 68 9.63 8.14 15.30
C PHE A 68 8.99 9.12 16.28
N LYS A 69 9.45 10.38 16.26
CA LYS A 69 8.87 11.48 17.06
C LYS A 69 7.40 11.75 16.70
N HIS A 70 7.08 11.65 15.41
CA HIS A 70 5.75 11.89 14.86
C HIS A 70 5.17 10.61 14.29
N ARG A 71 3.83 10.51 14.27
CA ARG A 71 3.15 9.35 13.69
C ARG A 71 3.41 9.32 12.18
N ILE A 72 4.04 8.26 11.72
CA ILE A 72 4.24 7.95 10.29
C ILE A 72 2.92 7.45 9.68
N GLY A 73 2.46 8.09 8.60
CA GLY A 73 1.25 7.71 7.85
C GLY A 73 0.35 8.92 7.51
N PHE A 74 -0.85 8.68 6.98
CA PHE A 74 -1.83 9.75 6.64
C PHE A 74 -2.25 10.65 7.82
N ALA A 75 -1.79 10.34 9.04
CA ALA A 75 -1.99 11.11 10.25
C ALA A 75 -1.18 12.43 10.32
N PHE A 76 -0.27 12.71 9.37
CA PHE A 76 0.43 14.01 9.31
C PHE A 76 -0.55 15.20 9.35
N PHE A 77 -1.71 15.06 8.72
CA PHE A 77 -2.75 16.09 8.66
C PHE A 77 -3.57 16.25 9.96
N ASN A 78 -3.48 15.33 10.91
CA ASN A 78 -4.21 15.38 12.18
C ASN A 78 -3.27 15.39 13.41
N THR A 79 -2.06 15.90 13.22
CA THR A 79 -1.05 16.00 14.28
C THR A 79 -1.49 17.07 15.29
N THR A 80 -1.81 16.67 16.52
CA THR A 80 -2.26 17.57 17.59
C THR A 80 -1.13 18.56 17.96
N PRO A 81 -1.41 19.82 18.35
CA PRO A 81 -0.37 20.80 18.73
C PRO A 81 0.61 20.31 19.82
N GLU A 82 0.18 19.35 20.63
CA GLU A 82 0.99 18.69 21.65
C GLU A 82 2.06 17.75 21.06
N GLU A 83 1.78 17.10 19.93
CA GLU A 83 2.74 16.20 19.28
C GLU A 83 3.90 17.00 18.65
N TRP A 84 3.63 18.20 18.14
CA TRP A 84 4.66 19.11 17.62
C TRP A 84 5.64 19.58 18.71
N LYS A 85 5.13 19.81 19.92
CA LYS A 85 5.92 20.24 21.08
C LYS A 85 6.71 19.11 21.76
N ARG A 86 6.58 17.85 21.30
CA ARG A 86 7.38 16.75 21.85
C ARG A 86 8.88 17.03 21.67
N LYS A 87 9.66 16.68 22.69
CA LYS A 87 11.13 16.83 22.66
C LYS A 87 11.70 16.00 21.49
N PRO A 88 12.76 16.47 20.82
CA PRO A 88 13.44 15.70 19.79
C PRO A 88 14.04 14.42 20.38
N LEU A 89 14.09 13.35 19.58
CA LEU A 89 14.80 12.13 19.94
C LEU A 89 16.30 12.42 19.89
N THR A 90 16.96 12.39 21.04
CA THR A 90 18.42 12.59 21.16
C THR A 90 19.17 11.26 21.15
N TYR A 91 20.47 11.32 20.85
CA TYR A 91 21.37 10.16 20.89
C TYR A 91 21.39 9.48 22.27
N GLU A 92 21.28 10.26 23.34
CA GLU A 92 21.20 9.74 24.71
C GLU A 92 20.01 8.81 24.92
N ASN A 93 18.88 9.08 24.26
CA ASN A 93 17.71 8.19 24.33
C ASN A 93 18.00 6.83 23.68
N ALA A 94 18.73 6.81 22.56
CA ALA A 94 19.13 5.58 21.90
C ALA A 94 20.07 4.74 22.80
N ARG A 95 21.03 5.40 23.46
CA ARG A 95 21.93 4.76 24.43
C ARG A 95 21.18 4.22 25.65
N ALA A 96 20.26 5.00 26.21
CA ALA A 96 19.46 4.60 27.35
C ALA A 96 18.58 3.37 27.05
N ILE A 97 18.06 3.26 25.82
CA ILE A 97 17.31 2.08 25.37
C ILE A 97 18.23 0.85 25.31
N ALA A 98 19.42 0.99 24.71
CA ALA A 98 20.38 -0.11 24.64
C ALA A 98 20.84 -0.60 26.03
N GLU A 99 20.98 0.31 27.01
CA GLU A 99 21.43 -0.03 28.36
C GLU A 99 20.31 -0.56 29.27
N ARG A 100 19.07 -0.09 29.10
CA ARG A 100 17.96 -0.39 30.02
C ARG A 100 16.95 -1.42 29.50
N CYS A 101 16.95 -1.74 28.21
CA CYS A 101 16.01 -2.69 27.62
C CYS A 101 16.72 -4.00 27.21
N PRO A 102 16.67 -5.06 28.03
CA PRO A 102 17.32 -6.34 27.72
C PRO A 102 16.67 -7.09 26.55
N SER A 103 15.45 -6.73 26.16
CA SER A 103 14.75 -7.30 25.00
C SER A 103 15.21 -6.73 23.64
N VAL A 104 16.07 -5.70 23.65
CA VAL A 104 16.54 -5.03 22.43
C VAL A 104 18.00 -5.43 22.19
N GLU A 105 18.24 -6.25 21.17
CA GLU A 105 19.58 -6.75 20.84
C GLU A 105 20.48 -5.65 20.23
N GLN A 106 19.90 -4.79 19.39
CA GLN A 106 20.65 -3.72 18.72
C GLN A 106 19.80 -2.47 18.55
N VAL A 107 20.40 -1.30 18.80
CA VAL A 107 19.80 0.01 18.58
C VAL A 107 20.64 0.78 17.57
N SER A 108 19.98 1.28 16.52
CA SER A 108 20.62 2.14 15.51
C SER A 108 19.95 3.52 15.52
N PRO A 109 20.65 4.59 15.95
CA PRO A 109 20.12 5.95 15.86
C PRO A 109 20.21 6.44 14.41
N PHE A 110 19.08 6.83 13.84
CA PHE A 110 19.03 7.42 12.50
C PHE A 110 18.84 8.94 12.60
N LEU A 111 19.82 9.70 12.10
CA LEU A 111 19.70 11.15 11.97
C LEU A 111 19.07 11.46 10.62
N PHE A 112 17.80 11.86 10.62
CA PHE A 112 17.22 12.51 9.45
C PHE A 112 17.80 13.92 9.39
N PRO A 113 18.47 14.32 8.29
CA PRO A 113 18.86 15.71 8.11
C PRO A 113 17.61 16.57 8.22
N ASP A 114 17.67 17.61 9.05
CA ASP A 114 16.58 18.57 9.15
C ASP A 114 16.38 19.16 7.75
N MET A 115 15.14 19.11 7.26
CA MET A 115 14.75 19.69 5.97
C MET A 115 14.71 21.23 6.06
N ASP A 116 15.56 21.82 6.88
CA ASP A 116 15.80 23.25 6.96
C ASP A 116 17.01 23.56 6.09
N TRP A 117 16.74 24.19 4.94
CA TRP A 117 17.75 24.62 3.97
C TRP A 117 18.79 25.60 4.55
N ARG A 118 18.62 26.07 5.79
CA ARG A 118 19.55 26.95 6.52
C ARG A 118 20.39 26.24 7.58
N ALA A 119 20.15 24.96 7.86
CA ALA A 119 20.84 24.25 8.93
C ALA A 119 22.22 23.76 8.46
N ILE A 120 23.26 24.56 8.70
CA ILE A 120 24.66 24.11 8.61
C ILE A 120 24.90 23.12 9.76
N HIS A 121 24.87 21.83 9.45
CA HIS A 121 25.12 20.75 10.43
C HIS A 121 26.60 20.71 10.82
N ARG A 122 26.94 21.35 11.94
CA ARG A 122 28.22 21.09 12.63
C ARG A 122 28.04 19.84 13.49
N ALA A 123 28.40 18.68 12.95
CA ALA A 123 28.56 17.47 13.75
C ALA A 123 29.71 17.70 14.75
N ARG A 124 29.37 17.85 16.03
CA ARG A 124 30.35 17.82 17.10
C ARG A 124 30.38 16.37 17.61
N TYR A 125 31.48 15.69 17.28
CA TYR A 125 31.87 14.42 17.88
C TYR A 125 31.99 14.55 19.40
#